data_AF-A0A0Q0YJC4-F1
#
_entry.id   AF-A0A0Q0YJC4-F1
#
_cell.length_a   1.000
_cell.length_b   1.000
_cell.length_c   1.000
_cell.angle_alpha   90.00
_cell.angle_beta   90.00
_cell.angle_gamma   90.00
#
_symmetry.space_group_name_H-M   'P 1'
#
loop_
_entity.id
_entity.type
_entity.pdbx_description
1 polymer ?
#
loop_
_entity_poly.entity_id
_entity_poly.type
_entity_poly.pdbx_seq_one_letter_code
_entity_poly.pdbx_strand_id
1 'polypeptide(L)'
;MESDAQRLQVPAVVTGLYYVVFENNKENVLDSLENHVRDHRPELIAPDDDHYADGILIVGVGLSPRNAFIGCGNDVCDALDLWGGTSLDTALDAMKPGVADGNIPAGLFNSAQTATDVAALEQRLYDDAVGDRTAASVGAGLGTSALVGGVGSVLTVSRNTRRKKSEEARSDLDHVLNNYGEIAQRLDSIDIRANSLSSSFADKQLRQQWAEVRDRFLALDEQISGAGGLSSLNTGDDKVMAKQHSTIATAATTVTQIETAEENIDRLFNLEQGDVTTRQSDLEDLRGDVRKAKLAAKSTELKKELEAIGQRIQQLAQQVENPTFMADLVRITNDYQAALAEMKRRELSDVKDYEPLRQPRLYDPDYRYSDFVTYYAISSWHSNNVATHQAQQSSSSSTNTSYSSGFSGGGGSSSF
;
A
#
# COMPACT_ATOMS: atom_id res chain seq x y z
N MET A 1 -0.62 23.95 -28.75
CA MET A 1 -1.21 22.64 -28.46
C MET A 1 -0.32 21.47 -28.91
N GLU A 2 0.36 21.53 -30.07
CA GLU A 2 1.33 20.47 -30.46
C GLU A 2 2.54 20.32 -29.50
N SER A 3 2.95 21.36 -28.76
CA SER A 3 4.14 21.28 -27.89
C SER A 3 3.89 20.69 -26.50
N ASP A 4 2.64 20.59 -26.04
CA ASP A 4 2.32 20.08 -24.69
C ASP A 4 1.97 18.59 -24.73
N ALA A 5 1.29 18.10 -25.77
CA ALA A 5 1.02 16.67 -25.97
C ALA A 5 2.32 15.84 -26.10
N GLN A 6 3.40 16.41 -26.62
CA GLN A 6 4.72 15.77 -26.72
C GLN A 6 5.47 15.69 -25.38
N ARG A 7 5.02 16.42 -24.34
CA ARG A 7 5.59 16.39 -22.99
C ARG A 7 4.89 15.40 -22.07
N LEU A 8 3.73 14.89 -22.48
CA LEU A 8 2.98 13.88 -21.76
C LEU A 8 3.66 12.53 -21.95
N GLN A 9 4.18 11.95 -20.88
CA GLN A 9 4.65 10.57 -20.89
C GLN A 9 3.43 9.67 -20.76
N VAL A 10 3.00 9.11 -21.90
CA VAL A 10 1.82 8.25 -21.94
C VAL A 10 2.26 6.78 -21.90
N PRO A 11 1.72 5.96 -20.99
CA PRO A 11 2.02 4.53 -20.91
C PRO A 11 1.70 3.80 -22.22
N ALA A 12 2.48 2.74 -22.51
CA ALA A 12 2.37 2.00 -23.77
C ALA A 12 1.00 1.35 -24.03
N VAL A 13 0.19 1.16 -22.97
CA VAL A 13 -1.20 0.68 -23.09
C VAL A 13 -2.10 1.70 -23.78
N VAL A 14 -1.82 3.01 -23.64
CA VAL A 14 -2.59 4.05 -24.32
C VAL A 14 -2.01 4.28 -25.71
N THR A 15 -2.70 3.80 -26.73
CA THR A 15 -2.33 3.97 -28.13
C THR A 15 -3.03 5.17 -28.79
N GLY A 16 -4.09 5.70 -28.17
CA GLY A 16 -4.77 6.92 -28.60
C GLY A 16 -5.30 7.75 -27.45
N LEU A 17 -4.87 9.02 -27.36
CA LEU A 17 -5.36 10.01 -26.40
C LEU A 17 -6.20 11.08 -27.13
N TYR A 18 -7.43 11.29 -26.66
CA TYR A 18 -8.40 12.22 -27.26
C TYR A 18 -8.89 13.23 -26.24
N TYR A 19 -8.98 14.49 -26.66
CA TYR A 19 -9.56 15.56 -25.85
C TYR A 19 -10.93 15.95 -26.38
N VAL A 20 -11.91 16.06 -25.49
CA VAL A 20 -13.30 16.41 -25.85
C VAL A 20 -13.79 17.59 -25.02
N VAL A 21 -14.41 18.56 -25.67
CA VAL A 21 -15.04 19.70 -24.99
C VAL A 21 -16.46 19.84 -25.49
N PHE A 22 -17.42 19.76 -24.57
CA PHE A 22 -18.82 20.00 -24.86
C PHE A 22 -19.22 21.39 -24.37
N GLU A 23 -19.68 22.24 -25.28
CA GLU A 23 -20.32 23.51 -24.92
C GLU A 23 -21.63 23.25 -24.16
N ASN A 24 -22.40 22.27 -24.64
CA ASN A 24 -23.63 21.78 -24.00
C ASN A 24 -23.60 20.25 -23.95
N ASN A 25 -24.02 19.68 -22.82
CA ASN A 25 -24.10 18.24 -22.60
C ASN A 25 -25.37 17.87 -21.84
N LYS A 26 -25.69 16.58 -21.82
CA LYS A 26 -26.74 16.02 -20.96
C LYS A 26 -26.31 16.12 -19.49
N GLU A 27 -27.28 15.97 -18.57
CA GLU A 27 -27.00 15.86 -17.13
C GLU A 27 -26.00 14.73 -16.83
N ASN A 28 -26.13 13.60 -17.50
CA ASN A 28 -25.09 12.59 -17.57
C ASN A 28 -24.19 12.85 -18.79
N VAL A 29 -23.03 13.47 -18.56
CA VAL A 29 -22.07 13.80 -19.64
C VAL A 29 -21.50 12.55 -20.34
N LEU A 30 -21.49 11.39 -19.67
CA LEU A 30 -21.05 10.13 -20.27
C LEU A 30 -21.98 9.70 -21.42
N ASP A 31 -23.29 9.93 -21.28
CA ASP A 31 -24.23 9.70 -22.39
C ASP A 31 -23.94 10.64 -23.56
N SER A 32 -23.59 11.90 -23.29
CA SER A 32 -23.17 12.84 -24.34
C SER A 32 -21.90 12.36 -25.04
N LEU A 33 -20.94 11.84 -24.29
CA LEU A 33 -19.71 11.29 -24.83
C LEU A 33 -19.97 10.06 -25.70
N GLU A 34 -20.73 9.07 -25.20
CA GLU A 34 -21.08 7.86 -25.96
C GLU A 34 -21.74 8.22 -27.29
N ASN A 35 -22.80 9.06 -27.26
CA ASN A 35 -23.50 9.48 -28.47
C ASN A 35 -22.56 10.20 -29.44
N HIS A 36 -21.71 11.10 -28.93
CA HIS A 36 -20.76 11.82 -29.77
C HIS A 36 -19.77 10.87 -30.45
N VAL A 37 -19.22 9.90 -29.72
CA VAL A 37 -18.28 8.91 -30.26
C VAL A 37 -18.97 8.03 -31.29
N ARG A 38 -20.18 7.50 -31.02
CA ARG A 38 -20.95 6.70 -31.98
C ARG A 38 -21.23 7.44 -33.28
N ASP A 39 -21.59 8.73 -33.18
CA ASP A 39 -21.98 9.53 -34.35
C ASP A 39 -20.78 9.98 -35.19
N HIS A 40 -19.64 10.27 -34.56
CA HIS A 40 -18.53 10.97 -35.23
C HIS A 40 -17.24 10.16 -35.32
N ARG A 41 -17.01 9.24 -34.39
CA ARG A 41 -15.77 8.47 -34.24
C ARG A 41 -16.08 7.00 -33.89
N PRO A 42 -16.92 6.29 -34.67
CA PRO A 42 -17.35 4.94 -34.34
C PRO A 42 -16.20 3.94 -34.24
N GLU A 43 -15.04 4.24 -34.84
CA GLU A 43 -13.82 3.42 -34.71
C GLU A 43 -13.24 3.40 -33.28
N LEU A 44 -13.68 4.29 -32.39
CA LEU A 44 -13.30 4.29 -30.97
C LEU A 44 -14.21 3.42 -30.11
N ILE A 45 -15.23 2.79 -30.69
CA ILE A 45 -16.08 1.80 -30.04
C ILE A 45 -15.55 0.40 -30.37
N ALA A 46 -15.54 -0.48 -29.38
CA ALA A 46 -15.09 -1.86 -29.53
C ALA A 46 -16.00 -2.64 -30.51
N PRO A 47 -15.50 -3.72 -31.15
CA PRO A 47 -16.28 -4.48 -32.14
C PRO A 47 -17.56 -5.13 -31.62
N ASP A 48 -17.69 -5.32 -30.30
CA ASP A 48 -18.89 -5.84 -29.63
C ASP A 48 -19.91 -4.74 -29.28
N ASP A 49 -19.62 -3.48 -29.62
CA ASP A 49 -20.47 -2.30 -29.47
C ASP A 49 -20.83 -1.92 -28.02
N ASP A 50 -20.10 -2.45 -27.04
CA ASP A 50 -20.43 -2.35 -25.61
C ASP A 50 -19.48 -1.45 -24.81
N HIS A 51 -18.27 -1.17 -25.31
CA HIS A 51 -17.30 -0.32 -24.62
C HIS A 51 -16.39 0.45 -25.59
N TYR A 52 -15.53 1.33 -25.08
CA TYR A 52 -14.51 1.97 -25.92
C TYR A 52 -13.44 0.95 -26.33
N ALA A 53 -12.93 1.09 -27.55
CA ALA A 53 -11.89 0.20 -28.08
C ALA A 53 -10.62 0.20 -27.20
N ASP A 54 -9.89 -0.91 -27.22
CA ASP A 54 -8.65 -1.07 -26.47
C ASP A 54 -7.62 0.01 -26.85
N GLY A 55 -6.87 0.47 -25.85
CA GLY A 55 -5.82 1.47 -25.98
C GLY A 55 -6.29 2.91 -26.09
N ILE A 56 -7.59 3.18 -25.93
CA ILE A 56 -8.17 4.53 -26.02
C ILE A 56 -8.26 5.17 -24.63
N LEU A 57 -7.80 6.42 -24.52
CA LEU A 57 -8.05 7.33 -23.40
C LEU A 57 -8.69 8.61 -23.92
N ILE A 58 -9.81 9.01 -23.34
CA ILE A 58 -10.57 10.22 -23.65
C ILE A 58 -10.65 11.07 -22.38
N VAL A 59 -10.22 12.32 -22.47
CA VAL A 59 -10.26 13.29 -21.36
C VAL A 59 -11.08 14.48 -21.82
N GLY A 60 -12.10 14.87 -21.05
CA GLY A 60 -12.96 15.94 -21.51
C GLY A 60 -13.75 16.70 -20.45
N VAL A 61 -14.33 17.81 -20.88
CA VAL A 61 -15.13 18.71 -20.04
C VAL A 61 -16.43 19.10 -20.72
N GLY A 62 -17.52 19.04 -19.97
CA GLY A 62 -18.79 19.67 -20.30
C GLY A 62 -18.88 21.04 -19.63
N LEU A 63 -19.34 22.07 -20.34
CA LEU A 63 -19.44 23.44 -19.82
C LEU A 63 -20.85 23.79 -19.33
N SER A 64 -21.87 23.05 -19.77
CA SER A 64 -23.27 23.27 -19.44
C SER A 64 -24.09 21.97 -19.54
N PRO A 65 -24.35 21.27 -18.42
CA PRO A 65 -23.81 21.51 -17.07
C PRO A 65 -22.30 21.25 -16.96
N ARG A 66 -21.65 21.88 -15.97
CA ARG A 66 -20.19 21.76 -15.76
C ARG A 66 -19.82 20.39 -15.22
N ASN A 67 -19.14 19.59 -16.04
CA ASN A 67 -18.67 18.26 -15.65
C ASN A 67 -17.26 18.01 -16.18
N ALA A 68 -16.39 17.42 -15.37
CA ALA A 68 -15.16 16.79 -15.85
C ALA A 68 -15.49 15.32 -16.14
N PHE A 69 -14.91 14.74 -17.18
CA PHE A 69 -15.10 13.33 -17.50
C PHE A 69 -13.88 12.69 -18.14
N ILE A 70 -13.77 11.38 -17.93
CA ILE A 70 -12.78 10.50 -18.54
C ILE A 70 -13.54 9.30 -19.11
N GLY A 71 -13.19 8.89 -20.33
CA GLY A 71 -13.60 7.62 -20.93
C GLY A 71 -12.37 6.83 -21.35
N CYS A 72 -12.34 5.52 -21.14
CA CYS A 72 -11.22 4.70 -21.55
C CYS A 72 -11.65 3.31 -22.04
N GLY A 73 -10.81 2.73 -22.90
CA GLY A 73 -10.87 1.30 -23.22
C GLY A 73 -10.57 0.48 -21.97
N ASN A 74 -11.12 -0.73 -21.90
CA ASN A 74 -11.07 -1.54 -20.69
C ASN A 74 -9.63 -1.84 -20.23
N ASP A 75 -8.71 -2.08 -21.18
CA ASP A 75 -7.28 -2.32 -20.93
C ASP A 75 -6.57 -1.10 -20.35
N VAL A 76 -6.92 0.10 -20.82
CA VAL A 76 -6.41 1.38 -20.31
C VAL A 76 -6.98 1.65 -18.92
N CYS A 77 -8.28 1.45 -18.70
CA CYS A 77 -8.89 1.68 -17.40
C CYS A 77 -8.35 0.70 -16.34
N ASP A 78 -8.10 -0.55 -16.72
CA ASP A 78 -7.47 -1.56 -15.85
C ASP A 78 -6.03 -1.17 -15.49
N ALA A 79 -5.25 -0.71 -16.47
CA ALA A 79 -3.85 -0.38 -16.27
C ALA A 79 -3.65 0.91 -15.47
N LEU A 80 -4.59 1.85 -15.55
CA LEU A 80 -4.51 3.18 -14.93
C LEU A 80 -5.44 3.36 -13.72
N ASP A 81 -6.16 2.30 -13.33
CA ASP A 81 -7.11 2.30 -12.21
C ASP A 81 -8.23 3.36 -12.37
N LEU A 82 -8.85 3.41 -13.56
CA LEU A 82 -9.83 4.46 -13.92
C LEU A 82 -11.29 3.97 -13.90
N TRP A 83 -11.57 2.80 -13.31
CA TRP A 83 -12.95 2.28 -13.18
C TRP A 83 -13.77 2.97 -12.09
N GLY A 84 -13.11 3.66 -11.17
CA GLY A 84 -13.71 4.29 -9.99
C GLY A 84 -12.63 4.60 -8.95
N GLY A 85 -13.05 5.16 -7.81
CA GLY A 85 -12.16 5.38 -6.68
C GLY A 85 -11.15 6.52 -6.86
N THR A 86 -10.17 6.54 -5.97
CA THR A 86 -9.24 7.68 -5.77
C THR A 86 -8.49 8.07 -7.03
N SER A 87 -8.09 7.08 -7.85
CA SER A 87 -7.31 7.32 -9.07
C SER A 87 -8.09 8.12 -10.12
N LEU A 88 -9.34 7.71 -10.38
CA LEU A 88 -10.27 8.40 -11.25
C LEU A 88 -10.66 9.78 -10.68
N ASP A 89 -10.99 9.86 -9.40
CA ASP A 89 -11.40 11.11 -8.75
C ASP A 89 -10.32 12.18 -8.84
N THR A 90 -9.07 11.80 -8.55
CA THR A 90 -7.91 12.71 -8.63
C THR A 90 -7.71 13.24 -10.06
N ALA A 91 -7.87 12.37 -11.06
CA ALA A 91 -7.72 12.76 -12.47
C ALA A 91 -8.85 13.71 -12.92
N LEU A 92 -10.07 13.48 -12.46
CA LEU A 92 -11.21 14.38 -12.73
C LEU A 92 -11.03 15.73 -12.01
N ASP A 93 -10.55 15.72 -10.77
CA ASP A 93 -10.33 16.93 -9.97
C ASP A 93 -9.21 17.80 -10.51
N ALA A 94 -8.14 17.20 -11.05
CA ALA A 94 -7.03 17.93 -11.68
C ALA A 94 -7.48 18.83 -12.85
N MET A 95 -8.64 18.53 -13.46
CA MET A 95 -9.23 19.33 -14.51
C MET A 95 -9.86 20.64 -14.00
N LYS A 96 -10.48 20.59 -12.82
CA LYS A 96 -11.42 21.61 -12.34
C LYS A 96 -10.78 22.99 -12.16
N PRO A 97 -9.58 23.16 -11.57
CA PRO A 97 -8.97 24.48 -11.40
C PRO A 97 -8.72 25.19 -12.73
N GLY A 98 -8.17 24.48 -13.72
CA GLY A 98 -7.88 25.05 -15.03
C GLY A 98 -9.15 25.52 -15.74
N VAL A 99 -10.23 24.72 -15.68
CA VAL A 99 -11.51 25.09 -16.28
C VAL A 99 -12.20 26.24 -15.52
N ALA A 100 -12.14 26.24 -14.18
CA ALA A 100 -12.70 27.31 -13.35
C ALA A 100 -12.04 28.67 -13.64
N ASP A 101 -10.73 28.66 -13.90
CA ASP A 101 -9.93 29.84 -14.27
C ASP A 101 -10.07 30.23 -15.75
N GLY A 102 -10.92 29.54 -16.52
CA GLY A 102 -11.14 29.79 -17.95
C GLY A 102 -10.02 29.26 -18.86
N ASN A 103 -9.08 28.48 -18.32
CA ASN A 103 -8.00 27.84 -19.04
C ASN A 103 -8.29 26.33 -19.26
N ILE A 104 -9.28 26.06 -20.10
CA ILE A 104 -9.70 24.70 -20.46
C ILE A 104 -8.52 23.82 -20.94
N PRO A 105 -7.60 24.30 -21.82
CA PRO A 105 -6.47 23.49 -22.24
C PRO A 105 -5.56 23.05 -21.08
N ALA A 106 -5.32 23.91 -20.09
CA ALA A 106 -4.53 23.53 -18.92
C ALA A 106 -5.27 22.50 -18.04
N GLY A 107 -6.59 22.64 -17.87
CA GLY A 107 -7.40 21.65 -17.15
C GLY A 107 -7.35 20.27 -17.82
N LEU A 108 -7.55 20.22 -19.14
CA LEU A 108 -7.47 18.98 -19.92
C LEU A 108 -6.08 18.34 -19.83
N PHE A 109 -5.01 19.14 -19.98
CA PHE A 109 -3.64 18.65 -19.88
C PHE A 109 -3.33 18.08 -18.49
N ASN A 110 -3.69 18.79 -17.41
CA ASN A 110 -3.46 18.34 -16.05
C ASN A 110 -4.21 17.03 -15.76
N SER A 111 -5.46 16.94 -16.17
CA SER A 111 -6.26 15.73 -16.02
C SER A 111 -5.64 14.53 -16.76
N ALA A 112 -5.23 14.72 -18.01
CA ALA A 112 -4.54 13.68 -18.77
C ALA A 112 -3.21 13.29 -18.13
N GLN A 113 -2.41 14.27 -17.69
CA GLN A 113 -1.13 14.02 -17.03
C GLN A 113 -1.33 13.17 -15.76
N THR A 114 -2.29 13.54 -14.92
CA THR A 114 -2.62 12.81 -13.69
C THR A 114 -3.19 11.43 -13.96
N ALA A 115 -4.01 11.25 -15.00
CA ALA A 115 -4.54 9.95 -15.40
C ALA A 115 -3.44 9.00 -15.89
N THR A 116 -2.40 9.52 -16.56
CA THR A 116 -1.32 8.73 -17.17
C THR A 116 -0.07 8.59 -16.31
N ASP A 117 -0.02 9.22 -15.13
CA ASP A 117 1.14 9.20 -14.25
C ASP A 117 1.22 7.86 -13.50
N VAL A 118 1.93 6.90 -14.11
CA VAL A 118 2.11 5.54 -13.57
C VAL A 118 2.90 5.56 -12.26
N ALA A 119 3.89 6.45 -12.12
CA ALA A 119 4.67 6.53 -10.88
C ALA A 119 3.82 7.02 -9.70
N ALA A 120 3.00 8.05 -9.94
CA ALA A 120 2.03 8.53 -8.94
C ALA A 120 0.89 7.53 -8.71
N LEU A 121 0.50 6.75 -9.72
CA LEU A 121 -0.47 5.66 -9.56
C LEU A 121 0.10 4.53 -8.72
N GLU A 122 1.32 4.07 -8.97
CA GLU A 122 1.99 3.04 -8.15
C GLU A 122 2.10 3.49 -6.69
N GLN A 123 2.42 4.76 -6.46
CA GLN A 123 2.46 5.33 -5.12
C GLN A 123 1.06 5.45 -4.49
N ARG A 124 0.04 5.89 -5.24
CA ARG A 124 -1.34 5.95 -4.74
C ARG A 124 -1.92 4.57 -4.46
N LEU A 125 -1.73 3.61 -5.33
CA LEU A 125 -2.15 2.22 -5.12
C LEU A 125 -1.38 1.59 -3.95
N TYR A 126 -0.11 1.97 -3.76
CA TYR A 126 0.65 1.59 -2.58
C TYR A 126 0.06 2.23 -1.31
N ASP A 127 -0.22 3.53 -1.32
CA ASP A 127 -0.77 4.27 -0.17
C ASP A 127 -2.21 3.84 0.16
N ASP A 128 -3.03 3.57 -0.86
CA ASP A 128 -4.41 3.08 -0.76
C ASP A 128 -4.42 1.60 -0.34
N ALA A 129 -3.52 0.76 -0.84
CA ALA A 129 -3.33 -0.59 -0.33
C ALA A 129 -2.74 -0.61 1.10
N VAL A 130 -2.00 0.43 1.50
CA VAL A 130 -1.53 0.62 2.88
C VAL A 130 -2.68 1.09 3.78
N GLY A 131 -3.64 1.88 3.28
CA GLY A 131 -4.89 2.24 3.97
C GLY A 131 -5.92 1.11 4.06
N ASP A 132 -6.19 0.41 2.95
CA ASP A 132 -7.09 -0.76 2.92
C ASP A 132 -6.53 -1.97 3.70
N ARG A 133 -5.21 -2.08 3.86
CA ARG A 133 -4.58 -3.01 4.82
C ARG A 133 -4.95 -2.71 6.27
N THR A 134 -5.31 -1.47 6.59
CA THR A 134 -5.77 -1.09 7.92
C THR A 134 -7.28 -1.32 8.07
N ALA A 135 -8.08 -1.16 7.02
CA ALA A 135 -9.52 -1.45 7.02
C ALA A 135 -9.84 -2.97 7.03
N ALA A 136 -9.04 -3.80 6.35
CA ALA A 136 -9.18 -5.27 6.37
C ALA A 136 -8.61 -5.94 7.64
N SER A 137 -7.99 -5.17 8.53
CA SER A 137 -7.34 -5.69 9.75
C SER A 137 -8.24 -5.78 10.99
N VAL A 138 -9.55 -5.48 10.86
CA VAL A 138 -10.56 -5.90 11.85
C VAL A 138 -10.81 -7.40 11.68
N GLY A 139 -9.79 -8.22 12.02
CA GLY A 139 -9.95 -9.67 12.15
C GLY A 139 -9.05 -10.57 11.31
N ALA A 140 -7.78 -10.22 11.03
CA ALA A 140 -6.67 -11.17 10.83
C ALA A 140 -5.40 -10.35 10.52
N GLY A 141 -4.38 -10.46 11.35
CA GLY A 141 -3.16 -9.65 11.21
C GLY A 141 -2.32 -10.07 10.02
N LEU A 142 -1.82 -9.10 9.23
CA LEU A 142 -0.74 -9.25 8.25
C LEU A 142 -0.07 -7.88 8.02
N GLY A 143 1.26 -7.84 8.07
CA GLY A 143 2.07 -6.75 7.54
C GLY A 143 3.53 -6.97 7.90
N THR A 144 4.37 -7.66 7.14
CA THR A 144 4.58 -7.47 5.71
C THR A 144 5.24 -8.70 5.10
N SER A 145 4.94 -8.99 3.85
CA SER A 145 5.73 -8.51 2.70
C SER A 145 5.02 -9.03 1.47
N ALA A 146 4.55 -8.11 0.64
CA ALA A 146 4.34 -8.32 -0.78
C ALA A 146 3.65 -7.08 -1.35
N LEU A 147 4.19 -6.58 -2.45
CA LEU A 147 3.34 -6.14 -3.56
C LEU A 147 2.51 -7.35 -4.01
N VAL A 148 1.34 -7.60 -3.40
CA VAL A 148 0.35 -8.57 -3.90
C VAL A 148 -1.05 -7.95 -3.73
N GLY A 149 -1.67 -7.68 -4.88
CA GLY A 149 -3.10 -7.83 -5.13
C GLY A 149 -4.06 -6.82 -4.50
N GLY A 150 -4.47 -5.83 -5.30
CA GLY A 150 -5.69 -5.06 -5.06
C GLY A 150 -6.95 -5.94 -5.00
N VAL A 151 -7.88 -5.52 -4.15
CA VAL A 151 -9.24 -6.03 -4.05
C VAL A 151 -10.13 -5.11 -4.88
N GLY A 152 -10.85 -5.66 -5.86
CA GLY A 152 -11.81 -4.90 -6.66
C GLY A 152 -12.26 -5.60 -7.93
N SER A 153 -13.09 -6.64 -7.82
CA SER A 153 -13.85 -7.20 -8.95
C SER A 153 -14.95 -6.22 -9.39
N VAL A 154 -15.34 -6.14 -10.67
CA VAL A 154 -16.53 -6.83 -11.23
C VAL A 154 -16.63 -6.54 -12.75
N LEU A 155 -16.29 -7.56 -13.58
CA LEU A 155 -17.08 -8.11 -14.71
C LEU A 155 -16.43 -8.49 -16.07
N THR A 156 -15.18 -8.16 -16.42
CA THR A 156 -14.68 -8.61 -17.75
C THR A 156 -13.20 -9.00 -17.81
N VAL A 157 -12.69 -9.76 -16.83
CA VAL A 157 -11.27 -10.18 -16.82
C VAL A 157 -11.10 -11.64 -16.44
N SER A 158 -11.11 -12.57 -17.41
CA SER A 158 -10.92 -14.01 -17.12
C SER A 158 -9.61 -14.61 -17.62
N ARG A 159 -8.87 -13.95 -18.52
CA ARG A 159 -7.60 -14.48 -19.07
C ARG A 159 -6.35 -13.80 -18.52
N ASN A 160 -6.30 -12.46 -18.47
CA ASN A 160 -5.11 -11.74 -17.97
C ASN A 160 -4.95 -11.83 -16.45
N THR A 161 -6.03 -11.72 -15.68
CA THR A 161 -6.02 -11.94 -14.21
C THR A 161 -5.65 -13.36 -13.83
N ARG A 162 -6.10 -14.36 -14.61
CA ARG A 162 -5.77 -15.76 -14.36
C ARG A 162 -4.29 -16.02 -14.53
N ARG A 163 -3.70 -15.47 -15.59
CA ARG A 163 -2.26 -15.59 -15.85
C ARG A 163 -1.46 -14.93 -14.73
N LYS A 164 -1.82 -13.70 -14.35
CA LYS A 164 -1.20 -13.00 -13.22
C LYS A 164 -1.30 -13.80 -11.91
N LYS A 165 -2.50 -14.22 -11.51
CA LYS A 165 -2.71 -15.06 -10.31
C LYS A 165 -1.94 -16.37 -10.38
N SER A 166 -1.81 -16.95 -11.58
CA SER A 166 -1.07 -18.19 -11.76
C SER A 166 0.45 -17.98 -11.65
N GLU A 167 0.97 -16.87 -12.14
CA GLU A 167 2.39 -16.50 -12.03
C GLU A 167 2.74 -16.17 -10.56
N GLU A 168 1.92 -15.39 -9.87
CA GLU A 168 2.04 -15.12 -8.43
C GLU A 168 1.99 -16.42 -7.61
N ALA A 169 0.99 -17.27 -7.86
CA ALA A 169 0.87 -18.56 -7.17
C ALA A 169 2.06 -19.50 -7.40
N ARG A 170 2.74 -19.40 -8.55
CA ARG A 170 3.98 -20.17 -8.78
C ARG A 170 5.12 -19.63 -7.95
N SER A 171 5.29 -18.31 -7.93
CA SER A 171 6.33 -17.64 -7.13
C SER A 171 6.15 -17.93 -5.64
N ASP A 172 4.93 -17.79 -5.13
CA ASP A 172 4.61 -18.04 -3.73
C ASP A 172 4.81 -19.52 -3.36
N LEU A 173 4.40 -20.44 -4.25
CA LEU A 173 4.59 -21.87 -4.03
C LEU A 173 6.09 -22.24 -4.03
N ASP A 174 6.88 -21.67 -4.94
CA ASP A 174 8.33 -21.87 -4.97
C ASP A 174 8.98 -21.37 -3.68
N HIS A 175 8.59 -20.18 -3.20
CA HIS A 175 9.05 -19.65 -1.91
C HIS A 175 8.69 -20.59 -0.74
N VAL A 176 7.45 -21.10 -0.68
CA VAL A 176 7.04 -22.05 0.37
C VAL A 176 7.87 -23.33 0.33
N LEU A 177 7.98 -23.96 -0.84
CA LEU A 177 8.63 -25.27 -0.96
C LEU A 177 10.14 -25.19 -0.72
N ASN A 178 10.79 -24.09 -1.09
CA ASN A 178 12.22 -23.91 -0.90
C ASN A 178 12.59 -23.57 0.56
N ASN A 179 11.74 -22.81 1.28
CA ASN A 179 12.10 -22.32 2.62
C ASN A 179 11.51 -23.16 3.76
N TYR A 180 10.36 -23.83 3.56
CA TYR A 180 9.69 -24.60 4.61
C TYR A 180 10.61 -25.63 5.28
N GLY A 181 11.31 -26.44 4.48
CA GLY A 181 12.20 -27.49 5.01
C GLY A 181 13.37 -26.93 5.81
N GLU A 182 13.93 -25.80 5.38
CA GLU A 182 15.06 -25.15 6.04
C GLU A 182 14.64 -24.54 7.38
N ILE A 183 13.51 -23.84 7.42
CA ILE A 183 12.94 -23.26 8.64
C ILE A 183 12.57 -24.36 9.63
N ALA A 184 11.93 -25.44 9.17
CA ALA A 184 11.54 -26.56 10.02
C ALA A 184 12.74 -27.21 10.72
N GLN A 185 13.91 -27.31 10.05
CA GLN A 185 15.13 -27.86 10.64
C GLN A 185 15.71 -26.98 11.76
N ARG A 186 15.52 -25.66 11.68
CA ARG A 186 16.07 -24.71 12.66
C ARG A 186 15.04 -24.19 13.66
N LEU A 187 13.77 -24.57 13.55
CA LEU A 187 12.67 -24.08 14.38
C LEU A 187 12.95 -24.23 15.89
N ASP A 188 13.49 -25.37 16.31
CA ASP A 188 13.88 -25.60 17.71
C ASP A 188 14.94 -24.60 18.19
N SER A 189 15.89 -24.26 17.32
CA SER A 189 16.93 -23.28 17.65
C SER A 189 16.35 -21.87 17.80
N ILE A 190 15.35 -21.50 16.98
CA ILE A 190 14.66 -20.22 17.07
C ILE A 190 13.85 -20.18 18.38
N ASP A 191 13.15 -21.27 18.71
CA ASP A 191 12.37 -21.37 19.95
C ASP A 191 13.26 -21.24 21.20
N ILE A 192 14.45 -21.87 21.20
CA ILE A 192 15.45 -21.69 22.26
C ILE A 192 15.86 -20.22 22.38
N ARG A 193 16.18 -19.56 21.26
CA ARG A 193 16.59 -18.14 21.27
C ARG A 193 15.47 -17.25 21.80
N ALA A 194 14.25 -17.38 21.28
CA ALA A 194 13.07 -16.64 21.71
C ALA A 194 12.80 -16.77 23.23
N ASN A 195 13.00 -17.97 23.79
CA ASN A 195 12.79 -18.23 25.22
C ASN A 195 13.99 -17.87 26.11
N SER A 196 15.19 -17.72 25.54
CA SER A 196 16.40 -17.30 26.26
C SER A 196 16.49 -15.78 26.48
N LEU A 197 15.70 -14.99 25.75
CA LEU A 197 15.67 -13.55 25.90
C LEU A 197 15.17 -13.15 27.31
N SER A 198 15.87 -12.20 27.91
CA SER A 198 15.75 -11.85 29.33
C SER A 198 15.54 -10.35 29.58
N SER A 199 15.76 -9.50 28.58
CA SER A 199 15.54 -8.06 28.70
C SER A 199 14.06 -7.71 28.85
N SER A 200 13.77 -6.47 29.26
CA SER A 200 12.39 -5.99 29.35
C SER A 200 11.65 -5.96 28.00
N PHE A 201 12.36 -6.06 26.87
CA PHE A 201 11.75 -6.21 25.54
C PHE A 201 11.24 -7.63 25.29
N ALA A 202 11.74 -8.62 26.04
CA ALA A 202 11.33 -10.01 25.99
C ALA A 202 10.21 -10.26 26.99
N ASP A 203 9.05 -9.68 26.72
CA ASP A 203 7.88 -9.72 27.59
C ASP A 203 6.94 -10.90 27.24
N LYS A 204 5.73 -10.88 27.83
CA LYS A 204 4.70 -11.87 27.55
C LYS A 204 4.15 -11.74 26.12
N GLN A 205 4.10 -10.53 25.58
CA GLN A 205 3.55 -10.26 24.26
C GLN A 205 4.44 -10.82 23.15
N LEU A 206 5.76 -10.62 23.24
CA LEU A 206 6.73 -11.22 22.32
C LEU A 206 6.57 -12.75 22.31
N ARG A 207 6.52 -13.39 23.48
CA ARG A 207 6.38 -14.86 23.58
C ARG A 207 5.06 -15.36 23.02
N GLN A 208 3.97 -14.61 23.22
CA GLN A 208 2.67 -14.94 22.64
C GLN A 208 2.69 -14.80 21.12
N GLN A 209 3.28 -13.74 20.58
CA GLN A 209 3.41 -13.52 19.14
C GLN A 209 4.31 -14.58 18.49
N TRP A 210 5.40 -14.96 19.13
CA TRP A 210 6.23 -16.08 18.69
C TRP A 210 5.44 -17.40 18.62
N ALA A 211 4.73 -17.75 19.70
CA ALA A 211 3.91 -18.96 19.72
C ALA A 211 2.85 -18.95 18.62
N GLU A 212 2.18 -17.81 18.38
CA GLU A 212 1.21 -17.65 17.30
C GLU A 212 1.80 -17.97 15.93
N VAL A 213 2.96 -17.41 15.58
CA VAL A 213 3.57 -17.64 14.26
C VAL A 213 4.13 -19.05 14.13
N ARG A 214 4.80 -19.56 15.17
CA ARG A 214 5.32 -20.92 15.20
C ARG A 214 4.20 -21.94 15.01
N ASP A 215 3.08 -21.78 15.72
CA ASP A 215 1.97 -22.73 15.64
C ASP A 215 1.28 -22.65 14.27
N ARG A 216 1.17 -21.46 13.66
CA ARG A 216 0.73 -21.31 12.25
C ARG A 216 1.67 -22.01 11.27
N PHE A 217 2.98 -21.87 11.45
CA PHE A 217 3.97 -22.50 10.59
C PHE A 217 3.93 -24.03 10.72
N LEU A 218 3.84 -24.58 11.93
CA LEU A 218 3.71 -26.02 12.16
C LEU A 218 2.44 -26.60 11.52
N ALA A 219 1.35 -25.83 11.48
CA ALA A 219 0.12 -26.23 10.81
C ALA A 219 0.25 -26.31 9.27
N LEU A 220 1.31 -25.77 8.66
CA LEU A 220 1.55 -25.89 7.21
C LEU A 220 1.91 -27.32 6.79
N ASP A 221 2.43 -28.16 7.67
CA ASP A 221 2.88 -29.52 7.32
C ASP A 221 1.76 -30.32 6.63
N GLU A 222 0.56 -30.26 7.19
CA GLU A 222 -0.62 -30.92 6.65
C GLU A 222 -1.02 -30.36 5.27
N GLN A 223 -0.86 -29.03 5.08
CA GLN A 223 -1.16 -28.35 3.82
C GLN A 223 -0.13 -28.65 2.73
N ILE A 224 1.14 -28.87 3.09
CA ILE A 224 2.23 -29.10 2.14
C ILE A 224 2.33 -30.57 1.75
N SER A 225 2.27 -31.49 2.71
CA SER A 225 2.66 -32.91 2.56
C SER A 225 1.48 -33.88 2.35
N GLY A 226 0.24 -33.41 2.50
CA GLY A 226 -0.97 -34.23 2.34
C GLY A 226 -1.27 -34.67 0.90
N ALA A 227 -2.15 -35.67 0.74
CA ALA A 227 -2.66 -36.05 -0.58
C ALA A 227 -3.49 -34.89 -1.19
N GLY A 228 -2.98 -34.28 -2.27
CA GLY A 228 -3.54 -33.04 -2.81
C GLY A 228 -3.02 -31.77 -2.13
N GLY A 229 -1.99 -31.89 -1.30
CA GLY A 229 -1.27 -30.76 -0.69
C GLY A 229 -0.43 -29.98 -1.68
N LEU A 230 0.10 -28.84 -1.24
CA LEU A 230 0.77 -27.85 -2.09
C LEU A 230 1.94 -28.43 -2.90
N SER A 231 2.69 -29.38 -2.35
CA SER A 231 3.82 -30.05 -3.03
C SER A 231 3.40 -30.92 -4.23
N SER A 232 2.12 -31.31 -4.31
CA SER A 232 1.58 -32.18 -5.35
C SER A 232 0.89 -31.42 -6.49
N LEU A 233 0.83 -30.09 -6.42
CA LEU A 233 0.17 -29.27 -7.42
C LEU A 233 0.90 -29.31 -8.76
N ASN A 234 0.15 -29.43 -9.86
CA ASN A 234 0.70 -29.30 -11.21
C ASN A 234 0.98 -27.83 -11.52
N THR A 235 2.21 -27.39 -11.31
CA THR A 235 2.63 -25.99 -11.55
C THR A 235 2.54 -25.57 -13.02
N GLY A 236 2.51 -26.53 -13.95
CA GLY A 236 2.29 -26.26 -15.38
C GLY A 236 0.84 -25.93 -15.75
N ASP A 237 -0.12 -26.09 -14.85
CA ASP A 237 -1.54 -25.85 -15.11
C ASP A 237 -2.02 -24.51 -14.51
N ASP A 238 -2.18 -23.50 -15.38
CA ASP A 238 -2.68 -22.16 -14.99
C ASP A 238 -4.04 -22.20 -14.27
N LYS A 239 -4.90 -23.18 -14.60
CA LYS A 239 -6.21 -23.33 -13.97
C LYS A 239 -6.10 -23.83 -12.56
N VAL A 240 -5.19 -24.78 -12.30
CA VAL A 240 -4.90 -25.28 -10.95
C VAL A 240 -4.29 -24.16 -10.12
N MET A 241 -3.32 -23.44 -10.66
CA MET A 241 -2.59 -22.40 -9.93
C MET A 241 -3.46 -21.20 -9.58
N ALA A 242 -4.21 -20.67 -10.55
CA ALA A 242 -5.14 -19.59 -10.27
C ALA A 242 -6.26 -19.99 -9.29
N LYS A 243 -6.65 -21.27 -9.24
CA LYS A 243 -7.64 -21.77 -8.27
C LYS A 243 -7.07 -21.87 -6.87
N GLN A 244 -5.80 -22.25 -6.73
CA GLN A 244 -5.12 -22.41 -5.44
C GLN A 244 -4.40 -21.15 -4.94
N HIS A 245 -4.38 -20.08 -5.74
CA HIS A 245 -3.68 -18.82 -5.45
C HIS A 245 -3.85 -18.34 -4.01
N SER A 246 -5.08 -18.26 -3.49
CA SER A 246 -5.32 -17.82 -2.10
C SER A 246 -4.74 -18.75 -1.04
N THR A 247 -4.83 -20.06 -1.23
CA THR A 247 -4.24 -21.05 -0.32
C THR A 247 -2.72 -20.93 -0.31
N ILE A 248 -2.12 -20.79 -1.49
CA ILE A 248 -0.67 -20.67 -1.65
C ILE A 248 -0.17 -19.35 -1.06
N ALA A 249 -0.85 -18.24 -1.34
CA ALA A 249 -0.52 -16.93 -0.78
C ALA A 249 -0.58 -16.94 0.76
N THR A 250 -1.54 -17.66 1.35
CA THR A 250 -1.65 -17.83 2.81
C THR A 250 -0.45 -18.61 3.38
N ALA A 251 -0.04 -19.67 2.68
CA ALA A 251 1.13 -20.45 3.08
C ALA A 251 2.43 -19.64 2.94
N ALA A 252 2.62 -18.93 1.83
CA ALA A 252 3.76 -18.04 1.62
C ALA A 252 3.83 -16.95 2.68
N THR A 253 2.69 -16.33 3.00
CA THR A 253 2.60 -15.35 4.08
C THR A 253 3.02 -15.93 5.43
N THR A 254 2.64 -17.17 5.72
CA THR A 254 3.05 -17.84 6.97
C THR A 254 4.55 -18.11 7.01
N VAL A 255 5.15 -18.51 5.87
CA VAL A 255 6.61 -18.69 5.72
C VAL A 255 7.35 -17.37 5.91
N THR A 256 6.93 -16.31 5.23
CA THR A 256 7.52 -14.96 5.41
C THR A 256 7.42 -14.48 6.85
N GLN A 257 6.28 -14.71 7.52
CA GLN A 257 6.09 -14.27 8.90
C GLN A 257 7.01 -14.98 9.88
N ILE A 258 7.26 -16.28 9.70
CA ILE A 258 8.19 -17.01 10.56
C ILE A 258 9.64 -16.59 10.30
N GLU A 259 10.01 -16.31 9.03
CA GLU A 259 11.33 -15.76 8.68
C GLU A 259 11.54 -14.38 9.31
N THR A 260 10.56 -13.49 9.18
CA THR A 260 10.62 -12.14 9.78
C THR A 260 10.66 -12.19 11.30
N ALA A 261 9.87 -13.10 11.91
CA ALA A 261 9.92 -13.32 13.36
C ALA A 261 11.28 -13.86 13.81
N GLU A 262 11.88 -14.79 13.06
CA GLU A 262 13.23 -15.31 13.29
C GLU A 262 14.25 -14.17 13.25
N GLU A 263 14.26 -13.35 12.21
CA GLU A 263 15.19 -12.21 12.08
C GLU A 263 15.06 -11.24 13.26
N ASN A 264 13.83 -10.95 13.70
CA ASN A 264 13.58 -10.09 14.84
C ASN A 264 14.03 -10.70 16.18
N ILE A 265 13.82 -12.00 16.37
CA ILE A 265 14.31 -12.74 17.54
C ILE A 265 15.83 -12.76 17.55
N ASP A 266 16.47 -13.03 16.41
CA ASP A 266 17.91 -13.11 16.27
C ASP A 266 18.58 -11.76 16.52
N ARG A 267 17.99 -10.67 16.01
CA ARG A 267 18.43 -9.31 16.32
C ARG A 267 18.37 -9.04 17.83
N LEU A 268 17.23 -9.31 18.49
CA LEU A 268 17.08 -9.11 19.93
C LEU A 268 18.07 -9.97 20.73
N PHE A 269 18.27 -11.22 20.31
CA PHE A 269 19.22 -12.12 20.94
C PHE A 269 20.65 -11.58 20.83
N ASN A 270 21.08 -11.16 19.64
CA ASN A 270 22.41 -10.59 19.42
C ASN A 270 22.62 -9.28 20.20
N LEU A 271 21.59 -8.43 20.32
CA LEU A 271 21.61 -7.26 21.18
C LEU A 271 21.87 -7.63 22.65
N GLU A 272 21.16 -8.64 23.17
CA GLU A 272 21.34 -9.11 24.55
C GLU A 272 22.71 -9.77 24.78
N GLN A 273 23.21 -10.54 23.81
CA GLN A 273 24.50 -11.23 23.89
C GLN A 273 25.73 -10.33 23.77
N GLY A 274 25.55 -9.04 23.45
CA GLY A 274 26.70 -8.14 23.33
C GLY A 274 27.29 -8.04 21.93
N ASP A 275 26.58 -8.46 20.90
CA ASP A 275 27.07 -8.32 19.53
C ASP A 275 27.23 -6.85 19.16
N VAL A 276 28.49 -6.43 19.00
CA VAL A 276 28.88 -5.03 18.79
C VAL A 276 28.25 -4.47 17.52
N THR A 277 28.25 -5.25 16.44
CA THR A 277 27.72 -4.83 15.13
C THR A 277 26.22 -4.59 15.20
N THR A 278 25.47 -5.53 15.78
CA THR A 278 24.02 -5.43 15.96
C THR A 278 23.68 -4.25 16.86
N ARG A 279 24.38 -4.08 17.98
CA ARG A 279 24.18 -2.93 18.89
C ARG A 279 24.43 -1.59 18.21
N GLN A 280 25.47 -1.49 17.40
CA GLN A 280 25.76 -0.28 16.64
C GLN A 280 24.67 0.00 15.61
N SER A 281 24.34 -0.99 14.77
CA SER A 281 23.31 -0.86 13.73
C SER A 281 21.96 -0.45 14.31
N ASP A 282 21.54 -1.09 15.41
CA ASP A 282 20.26 -0.83 16.06
C ASP A 282 20.18 0.60 16.64
N LEU A 283 21.26 1.08 17.26
CA LEU A 283 21.32 2.47 17.72
C LEU A 283 21.37 3.48 16.59
N GLU A 284 21.96 3.14 15.45
CA GLU A 284 21.96 4.01 14.27
C GLU A 284 20.56 4.18 13.67
N ASP A 285 19.80 3.09 13.57
CA ASP A 285 18.40 3.11 13.15
C ASP A 285 17.55 3.94 14.11
N LEU A 286 17.68 3.70 15.42
CA LEU A 286 16.96 4.45 16.45
C LEU A 286 17.32 5.94 16.42
N ARG A 287 18.61 6.28 16.27
CA ARG A 287 19.06 7.67 16.11
C ARG A 287 18.48 8.31 14.85
N GLY A 288 18.39 7.57 13.76
CA GLY A 288 17.79 8.02 12.50
C GLY A 288 16.32 8.39 12.67
N ASP A 289 15.57 7.55 13.35
CA ASP A 289 14.14 7.78 13.64
C ASP A 289 13.93 8.98 14.59
N VAL A 290 14.69 9.06 15.70
CA VAL A 290 14.66 10.21 16.62
C VAL A 290 15.01 11.52 15.91
N ARG A 291 15.99 11.50 14.99
CA ARG A 291 16.35 12.68 14.20
C ARG A 291 15.19 13.12 13.30
N LYS A 292 14.50 12.19 12.64
CA LYS A 292 13.31 12.51 11.83
C LYS A 292 12.20 13.11 12.70
N ALA A 293 11.91 12.51 13.85
CA ALA A 293 10.96 13.05 14.82
C ALA A 293 11.32 14.48 15.24
N LYS A 294 12.59 14.73 15.59
CA LYS A 294 13.07 16.06 16.01
C LYS A 294 12.86 17.12 14.91
N LEU A 295 13.11 16.76 13.65
CA LEU A 295 12.94 17.66 12.51
C LEU A 295 11.47 17.99 12.26
N ALA A 296 10.58 17.02 12.47
CA ALA A 296 9.14 17.18 12.28
C ALA A 296 8.44 17.90 13.44
N ALA A 297 8.99 17.81 14.65
CA ALA A 297 8.43 18.45 15.83
C ALA A 297 8.20 19.96 15.60
N LYS A 298 7.06 20.48 16.06
CA LYS A 298 6.68 21.90 15.98
C LYS A 298 7.07 22.64 17.26
N SER A 299 6.88 22.02 18.43
CA SER A 299 7.20 22.55 19.76
C SER A 299 8.71 22.59 20.04
N THR A 300 9.16 23.68 20.67
CA THR A 300 10.57 23.83 21.09
C THR A 300 10.92 22.86 22.22
N GLU A 301 9.95 22.58 23.10
CA GLU A 301 10.08 21.63 24.21
C GLU A 301 10.31 20.21 23.69
N LEU A 302 9.48 19.74 22.76
CA LEU A 302 9.64 18.41 22.13
C LEU A 302 10.96 18.30 21.35
N LYS A 303 11.39 19.36 20.65
CA LYS A 303 12.70 19.39 19.98
C LYS A 303 13.86 19.19 20.95
N LYS A 304 13.81 19.84 22.12
CA LYS A 304 14.85 19.71 23.16
C LYS A 304 14.85 18.32 23.78
N GLU A 305 13.67 17.75 24.02
CA GLU A 305 13.53 16.39 24.56
C GLU A 305 14.09 15.35 23.58
N LEU A 306 13.70 15.40 22.31
CA LEU A 306 14.20 14.52 21.25
C LEU A 306 15.70 14.70 21.00
N GLU A 307 16.22 15.92 21.15
CA GLU A 307 17.67 16.17 21.12
C GLU A 307 18.41 15.51 22.28
N ALA A 308 17.90 15.61 23.51
CA ALA A 308 18.48 14.94 24.67
C ALA A 308 18.45 13.40 24.52
N ILE A 309 17.37 12.84 23.98
CA ILE A 309 17.26 11.42 23.65
C ILE A 309 18.32 11.03 22.59
N GLY A 310 18.45 11.81 21.51
CA GLY A 310 19.45 11.59 20.47
C GLY A 310 20.89 11.62 21.01
N GLN A 311 21.20 12.53 21.93
CA GLN A 311 22.51 12.58 22.61
C GLN A 311 22.76 11.35 23.48
N ARG A 312 21.74 10.85 24.19
CA ARG A 312 21.86 9.61 24.99
C ARG A 312 22.08 8.37 24.11
N ILE A 313 21.42 8.30 22.95
CA ILE A 313 21.69 7.24 21.96
C ILE A 313 23.15 7.31 21.49
N GLN A 314 23.65 8.52 21.18
CA GLN A 314 25.03 8.70 20.76
C GLN A 314 26.05 8.33 21.85
N GLN A 315 25.76 8.64 23.12
CA GLN A 315 26.58 8.23 24.26
C GLN A 315 26.59 6.71 24.41
N LEU A 316 25.43 6.06 24.30
CA LEU A 316 25.33 4.59 24.35
C LEU A 316 26.08 3.94 23.18
N ALA A 317 26.04 4.54 21.98
CA ALA A 317 26.76 4.08 20.80
C ALA A 317 28.30 4.15 20.95
N GLN A 318 28.81 5.01 21.84
CA GLN A 318 30.24 5.05 22.17
C GLN A 318 30.64 3.97 23.19
N GLN A 319 29.67 3.30 23.81
CA GLN A 319 29.87 2.35 24.90
C GLN A 319 29.04 1.08 24.68
N VAL A 320 28.98 0.58 23.45
CA VAL A 320 28.12 -0.56 23.07
C VAL A 320 28.45 -1.86 23.80
N GLU A 321 29.66 -2.01 24.34
CA GLU A 321 30.06 -3.20 25.13
C GLU A 321 29.73 -3.06 26.62
N ASN A 322 29.17 -1.93 27.07
CA ASN A 322 28.89 -1.70 28.49
C ASN A 322 27.90 -2.76 29.03
N PRO A 323 28.16 -3.40 30.19
CA PRO A 323 27.22 -4.34 30.82
C PRO A 323 25.82 -3.78 31.06
N THR A 324 25.65 -2.45 31.18
CA THR A 324 24.34 -1.81 31.37
C THR A 324 23.61 -1.49 30.06
N PHE A 325 24.17 -1.85 28.90
CA PHE A 325 23.67 -1.45 27.58
C PHE A 325 22.16 -1.68 27.41
N MET A 326 21.67 -2.89 27.73
CA MET A 326 20.25 -3.22 27.57
C MET A 326 19.35 -2.39 28.48
N ALA A 327 19.78 -2.15 29.73
CA ALA A 327 19.02 -1.32 30.67
C ALA A 327 18.97 0.14 30.22
N ASP A 328 20.08 0.67 29.68
CA ASP A 328 20.15 2.01 29.13
C ASP A 328 19.30 2.15 27.85
N LEU A 329 19.31 1.14 26.97
CA LEU A 329 18.49 1.08 25.77
C LEU A 329 16.99 1.07 26.10
N VAL A 330 16.55 0.23 27.05
CA VAL A 330 15.16 0.21 27.53
C VAL A 330 14.73 1.58 28.05
N ARG A 331 15.59 2.26 28.82
CA ARG A 331 15.27 3.60 29.33
C ARG A 331 15.15 4.62 28.19
N ILE A 332 16.08 4.62 27.24
CA ILE A 332 16.06 5.51 26.07
C ILE A 332 14.80 5.30 25.23
N THR A 333 14.45 4.05 24.95
CA THR A 333 13.28 3.70 24.14
C THR A 333 11.98 4.09 24.83
N ASN A 334 11.86 3.90 26.14
CA ASN A 334 10.71 4.38 26.92
C ASN A 334 10.56 5.90 26.90
N ASP A 335 11.65 6.63 27.10
CA ASP A 335 11.64 8.10 27.04
C ASP A 335 11.25 8.58 25.63
N TYR A 336 11.71 7.88 24.59
CA TYR A 336 11.34 8.18 23.22
C TYR A 336 9.87 7.89 22.91
N GLN A 337 9.32 6.76 23.36
CA GLN A 337 7.90 6.46 23.23
C GLN A 337 7.03 7.52 23.91
N ALA A 338 7.44 8.01 25.09
CA ALA A 338 6.73 9.10 25.77
C ALA A 338 6.73 10.40 24.95
N ALA A 339 7.88 10.77 24.37
CA ALA A 339 7.99 11.94 23.50
C ALA A 339 7.14 11.79 22.21
N LEU A 340 7.11 10.60 21.61
CA LEU A 340 6.29 10.31 20.43
C LEU A 340 4.78 10.30 20.73
N ALA A 341 4.37 9.76 21.89
CA ALA A 341 2.99 9.82 22.34
C ALA A 341 2.54 11.29 22.51
N GLU A 342 3.41 12.14 23.03
CA GLU A 342 3.11 13.55 23.20
C GLU A 342 3.09 14.32 21.88
N MET A 343 3.99 13.99 20.96
CA MET A 343 3.95 14.50 19.58
C MET A 343 2.66 14.11 18.87
N LYS A 344 2.25 12.83 18.93
CA LYS A 344 0.98 12.37 18.37
C LYS A 344 -0.19 13.18 18.93
N ARG A 345 -0.25 13.31 20.26
CA ARG A 345 -1.34 14.00 20.96
C ARG A 345 -1.41 15.50 20.64
N ARG A 346 -0.27 16.19 20.58
CA ARG A 346 -0.22 17.66 20.44
C ARG A 346 -0.13 18.16 18.99
N GLU A 347 0.52 17.40 18.10
CA GLU A 347 0.98 17.93 16.81
C GLU A 347 0.44 17.20 15.58
N LEU A 348 -0.13 15.99 15.76
CA LEU A 348 -0.64 15.09 14.71
C LEU A 348 -2.09 14.65 14.96
N SER A 349 -2.85 15.46 15.72
CA SER A 349 -4.25 15.22 16.10
C SER A 349 -5.23 16.17 15.41
N ASP A 350 -4.81 16.78 14.30
CA ASP A 350 -5.57 17.72 13.48
C ASP A 350 -6.62 17.04 12.59
N VAL A 351 -6.52 15.73 12.38
CA VAL A 351 -7.54 14.90 11.72
C VAL A 351 -8.02 13.79 12.65
N LYS A 352 -9.21 13.25 12.39
CA LYS A 352 -9.72 12.09 13.13
C LYS A 352 -8.88 10.84 12.82
N ASP A 353 -8.78 9.96 13.81
CA ASP A 353 -8.27 8.59 13.64
C ASP A 353 -9.33 7.76 12.89
N TYR A 354 -9.35 7.85 11.56
CA TYR A 354 -10.10 6.95 10.67
C TYR A 354 -9.57 5.52 10.74
N GLU A 355 -8.26 5.41 10.86
CA GLU A 355 -7.54 4.15 11.02
C GLU A 355 -6.76 4.17 12.34
N PRO A 356 -6.85 3.12 13.18
CA PRO A 356 -6.12 3.09 14.43
C PRO A 356 -4.61 2.95 14.17
N LEU A 357 -3.80 3.64 14.97
CA LEU A 357 -2.36 3.42 14.99
C LEU A 357 -2.08 1.99 15.48
N ARG A 358 -1.56 1.15 14.58
CA ARG A 358 -1.21 -0.24 14.88
C ARG A 358 0.20 -0.32 15.45
N GLN A 359 0.37 -1.15 16.47
CA GLN A 359 1.70 -1.54 16.95
C GLN A 359 2.25 -2.67 16.06
N PRO A 360 3.51 -2.58 15.62
CA PRO A 360 4.17 -3.68 14.91
C PRO A 360 4.17 -4.97 15.74
N ARG A 361 3.92 -6.09 15.09
CA ARG A 361 4.02 -7.44 15.66
C ARG A 361 5.38 -8.04 15.37
N LEU A 362 5.79 -9.05 16.12
CA LEU A 362 7.09 -9.72 15.98
C LEU A 362 7.44 -10.16 14.55
N TYR A 363 6.43 -10.48 13.76
CA TYR A 363 6.53 -10.94 12.37
C TYR A 363 6.32 -9.83 11.34
N ASP A 364 6.37 -8.58 11.79
CA ASP A 364 6.31 -7.40 10.95
C ASP A 364 7.74 -6.83 10.81
N PRO A 365 8.10 -6.25 9.65
CA PRO A 365 9.48 -5.84 9.33
C PRO A 365 9.85 -4.54 10.06
N ASP A 366 8.84 -3.79 10.49
CA ASP A 366 8.96 -2.53 11.20
C ASP A 366 8.97 -2.74 12.72
N TYR A 367 8.89 -3.99 13.17
CA TYR A 367 9.08 -4.37 14.57
C TYR A 367 10.50 -4.05 15.03
N ARG A 368 10.60 -3.36 16.16
CA ARG A 368 11.89 -3.00 16.79
C ARG A 368 12.01 -3.56 18.19
N TYR A 369 11.05 -3.26 19.05
CA TYR A 369 10.97 -3.83 20.39
C TYR A 369 9.49 -4.06 20.72
N SER A 370 9.23 -4.83 21.78
CA SER A 370 7.86 -4.97 22.26
C SER A 370 7.27 -3.60 22.63
N ASP A 371 6.01 -3.38 22.25
CA ASP A 371 5.24 -2.16 22.47
C ASP A 371 5.86 -0.85 21.92
N PHE A 372 6.81 -0.96 20.99
CA PHE A 372 7.51 0.18 20.44
C PHE A 372 6.97 0.58 19.06
N VAL A 373 6.56 1.84 18.91
CA VAL A 373 6.14 2.42 17.62
C VAL A 373 7.12 3.51 17.20
N THR A 374 7.69 3.39 15.99
CA THR A 374 8.63 4.38 15.45
C THR A 374 7.93 5.68 15.08
N TYR A 375 8.68 6.78 14.98
CA TYR A 375 8.18 8.01 14.36
C TYR A 375 7.78 7.77 12.91
N TYR A 376 8.52 6.94 12.17
CA TYR A 376 8.12 6.53 10.83
C TYR A 376 6.68 5.95 10.79
N ALA A 377 6.36 5.01 11.67
CA ALA A 377 5.03 4.41 11.75
C ALA A 377 3.95 5.44 12.14
N ILE A 378 4.22 6.32 13.11
CA ILE A 378 3.30 7.40 13.49
C ILE A 378 3.09 8.39 12.35
N SER A 379 4.16 8.76 11.65
CA SER A 379 4.09 9.68 10.52
C SER A 379 3.29 9.08 9.36
N SER A 380 3.50 7.80 9.04
CA SER A 380 2.73 7.09 8.01
C SER A 380 1.25 7.02 8.39
N TRP A 381 0.97 6.62 9.63
CA TRP A 381 -0.38 6.57 10.18
C TRP A 381 -1.09 7.94 10.06
N HIS A 382 -0.42 9.02 10.44
CA HIS A 382 -0.99 10.36 10.34
C HIS A 382 -1.24 10.78 8.89
N SER A 383 -0.28 10.55 7.98
CA SER A 383 -0.44 10.83 6.56
C SER A 383 -1.64 10.09 5.95
N ASN A 384 -1.83 8.81 6.28
CA ASN A 384 -2.99 8.04 5.81
C ASN A 384 -4.29 8.66 6.31
N ASN A 385 -4.37 9.00 7.61
CA ASN A 385 -5.57 9.62 8.17
C ASN A 385 -5.86 11.00 7.56
N VAL A 386 -4.82 11.77 7.21
CA VAL A 386 -4.98 13.04 6.49
C VAL A 386 -5.51 12.79 5.07
N ALA A 387 -4.97 11.81 4.36
CA ALA A 387 -5.44 11.43 3.04
C ALA A 387 -6.91 10.96 3.07
N THR A 388 -7.27 10.09 4.01
CA THR A 388 -8.67 9.65 4.20
C THR A 388 -9.58 10.82 4.57
N HIS A 389 -9.11 11.75 5.43
CA HIS A 389 -9.85 12.95 5.77
C HIS A 389 -10.14 13.82 4.54
N GLN A 390 -9.13 14.01 3.69
CA GLN A 390 -9.24 14.77 2.45
C GLN A 390 -10.19 14.08 1.47
N ALA A 391 -10.05 12.76 1.26
CA ALA A 391 -10.96 11.98 0.43
C ALA A 391 -12.42 12.10 0.91
N GLN A 392 -12.66 12.10 2.22
CA GLN A 392 -14.00 12.31 2.79
C GLN A 392 -14.51 13.76 2.71
N GLN A 393 -13.63 14.76 2.56
CA GLN A 393 -14.05 16.14 2.31
C GLN A 393 -14.33 16.38 0.83
N SER A 394 -13.57 15.71 -0.06
CA SER A 394 -13.78 15.71 -1.51
C SER A 394 -15.00 14.90 -1.95
N SER A 395 -15.49 13.96 -1.13
CA SER A 395 -16.69 13.15 -1.40
C SER A 395 -18.01 13.92 -1.41
N SER A 396 -17.97 15.26 -1.35
CA SER A 396 -19.12 16.12 -1.65
C SER A 396 -19.42 16.26 -3.16
N SER A 397 -18.59 15.70 -4.06
CA SER A 397 -18.95 15.48 -5.47
C SER A 397 -18.90 13.98 -5.81
N SER A 398 -20.05 13.33 -5.95
CA SER A 398 -20.14 11.91 -6.33
C SER A 398 -19.69 11.69 -7.77
N THR A 399 -18.62 10.91 -7.98
CA THR A 399 -18.20 10.48 -9.31
C THR A 399 -19.20 9.47 -9.87
N ASN A 400 -19.78 9.79 -11.03
CA ASN A 400 -20.69 8.93 -11.77
C ASN A 400 -19.91 8.13 -12.83
N THR A 401 -19.98 6.81 -12.76
CA THR A 401 -19.32 5.88 -13.70
C THR A 401 -20.32 5.16 -14.62
N SER A 402 -21.61 5.54 -14.59
CA SER A 402 -22.68 4.82 -15.30
C SER A 402 -23.12 5.53 -16.58
N TYR A 403 -23.36 4.73 -17.63
CA TYR A 403 -24.02 5.13 -18.87
C TYR A 403 -25.49 4.69 -18.85
N SER A 404 -26.39 5.57 -19.27
CA SER A 404 -27.84 5.30 -19.21
C SER A 404 -28.31 4.25 -20.22
N SER A 405 -27.52 4.01 -21.27
CA SER A 405 -27.78 3.05 -22.35
C SER A 405 -27.47 1.60 -21.96
N GLY A 406 -26.72 1.39 -20.87
CA GLY A 406 -26.10 0.10 -20.54
C GLY A 406 -24.73 -0.12 -21.17
N PHE A 407 -24.16 0.90 -21.84
CA PHE A 407 -22.79 0.88 -22.34
C PHE A 407 -21.80 0.68 -21.19
N SER A 408 -20.92 -0.29 -21.33
CA SER A 408 -19.93 -0.73 -20.34
C SER A 408 -18.58 0.00 -20.48
N GLY A 409 -18.58 1.22 -21.02
CA GLY A 409 -17.36 2.04 -21.15
C GLY A 409 -16.74 2.37 -19.79
N GLY A 410 -15.43 2.23 -19.66
CA GLY A 410 -14.73 2.58 -18.42
C GLY A 410 -14.41 4.07 -18.31
N GLY A 411 -14.09 4.52 -17.10
CA GLY A 411 -13.96 5.94 -16.74
C GLY A 411 -15.12 6.45 -15.88
N GLY A 412 -15.30 7.77 -15.84
CA GLY A 412 -16.38 8.39 -15.09
C GLY A 412 -16.41 9.91 -15.22
N SER A 413 -17.33 10.54 -14.49
CA SER A 413 -17.57 11.97 -14.54
C SER A 413 -17.86 12.55 -13.16
N SER A 414 -17.48 13.80 -12.94
CA SER A 414 -17.82 14.54 -11.71
C SER A 414 -18.25 15.97 -12.02
N SER A 415 -19.28 16.43 -11.31
CA SER A 415 -19.75 17.82 -11.39
C SER A 415 -18.90 18.76 -10.54
N PHE A 416 -18.83 20.04 -10.92
CA PHE A 416 -18.15 21.09 -10.15
C PHE A 416 -18.68 22.50 -10.43
#